data_AF-A0A5B9E9T3-F1
#
_entry.id   AF-A0A5B9E9T3-F1
#
_cell.length_a   1.000
_cell.length_b   1.000
_cell.length_c   1.000
_cell.angle_alpha   90.00
_cell.angle_beta   90.00
_cell.angle_gamma   90.00
#
_symmetry.space_group_name_H-M   'P 1'
#
loop_
_entity.id
_entity.type
_entity.pdbx_description
1 polymer ?
#
loop_
_entity_poly.entity_id
_entity_poly.type
_entity_poly.pdbx_seq_one_letter_code
_entity_poly.pdbx_strand_id
1 'polypeptide(L)'
;MELSAMEARVLGGLIEKEINTPEYYPLSLNALIAACNQKSSREPVMELSEEEVRSSLRHLEDIGYTSTVHDSRVLKFEHRVRTVLNLRRDETAVLCLLLLRGPQTPGELRTRADRMYTFDDLAAVQSTLTRMLERETPLVVLLPRQAGAREARYAHLLCGMPETSEVAAPVKASSPSRLEELEARIAALEARVTELETKQG
;
A
#
# COMPACT_ATOMS: atom_id res chain seq x y z
N MET A 1 6.70 17.25 4.49
CA MET A 1 5.32 17.63 4.13
C MET A 1 4.63 16.36 3.67
N GLU A 2 3.54 16.01 4.33
CA GLU A 2 2.87 14.72 4.19
C GLU A 2 1.53 14.94 3.49
N LEU A 3 1.19 14.04 2.57
CA LEU A 3 -0.09 14.03 1.88
C LEU A 3 -1.17 13.41 2.77
N SER A 4 -2.40 13.88 2.67
CA SER A 4 -3.57 13.16 3.17
C SER A 4 -3.89 11.93 2.31
N ALA A 5 -4.70 11.01 2.84
CA ALA A 5 -5.14 9.84 2.08
C ALA A 5 -5.94 10.21 0.80
N MET A 6 -6.69 11.31 0.85
CA MET A 6 -7.45 11.83 -0.29
C MET A 6 -6.53 12.42 -1.36
N GLU A 7 -5.50 13.15 -0.95
CA GLU A 7 -4.48 13.70 -1.85
C GLU A 7 -3.68 12.59 -2.53
N ALA A 8 -3.28 11.57 -1.77
CA ALA A 8 -2.64 10.37 -2.32
C ALA A 8 -3.55 9.67 -3.34
N ARG A 9 -4.86 9.56 -3.05
CA ARG A 9 -5.85 9.00 -3.98
C ARG A 9 -5.95 9.81 -5.27
N VAL A 10 -6.05 11.14 -5.16
CA VAL A 10 -6.15 12.06 -6.31
C VAL A 10 -4.88 11.97 -7.17
N LEU A 11 -3.71 12.02 -6.54
CA LEU A 11 -2.43 11.92 -7.23
C LEU A 11 -2.26 10.57 -7.92
N GLY A 12 -2.56 9.46 -7.22
CA GLY A 12 -2.55 8.12 -7.80
C GLY A 12 -3.53 7.98 -8.97
N GLY A 13 -4.70 8.60 -8.89
CA GLY A 13 -5.69 8.61 -9.98
C GLY A 13 -5.17 9.30 -11.23
N LEU A 14 -4.48 10.45 -11.09
CA LEU A 14 -3.85 11.14 -12.21
C LEU A 14 -2.73 10.31 -12.84
N ILE A 15 -1.83 9.74 -12.04
CA ILE A 15 -0.71 8.91 -12.53
C ILE A 15 -1.25 7.67 -13.27
N GLU A 16 -2.24 6.98 -12.71
CA GLU A 16 -2.82 5.79 -13.33
C GLU A 16 -3.41 6.12 -14.71
N LYS A 17 -4.14 7.25 -14.83
CA LYS A 17 -4.80 7.62 -16.08
C LYS A 17 -3.84 8.21 -17.12
N GLU A 18 -2.77 8.88 -16.71
CA GLU A 18 -1.69 9.29 -17.62
C GLU A 18 -1.09 8.07 -18.33
N ILE A 19 -0.84 6.99 -17.58
CA ILE A 19 -0.16 5.81 -18.09
C ILE A 19 -1.11 4.88 -18.84
N ASN A 20 -2.26 4.54 -18.25
CA ASN A 20 -3.15 3.51 -18.80
C ASN A 20 -4.12 4.02 -19.86
N THR A 21 -4.42 5.32 -19.85
CA THR A 21 -5.44 5.94 -20.71
C THR A 21 -5.01 7.34 -21.17
N PRO A 22 -3.84 7.46 -21.82
CA PRO A 22 -3.26 8.76 -22.20
C PRO A 22 -4.16 9.58 -23.12
N GLU A 23 -5.04 8.95 -23.90
CA GLU A 23 -6.00 9.59 -24.79
C GLU A 23 -7.06 10.43 -24.06
N TYR A 24 -7.30 10.16 -22.78
CA TYR A 24 -8.22 10.92 -21.94
C TYR A 24 -7.51 11.90 -21.00
N TYR A 25 -6.18 11.94 -21.02
CA TYR A 25 -5.34 12.79 -20.17
C TYR A 25 -4.95 14.09 -20.90
N PRO A 26 -4.87 15.26 -20.23
CA PRO A 26 -5.14 15.51 -18.81
C PRO A 26 -6.64 15.43 -18.45
N LEU A 27 -6.94 15.12 -17.20
CA LEU A 27 -8.31 14.79 -16.76
C LEU A 27 -9.13 16.03 -16.44
N SER A 28 -10.41 16.03 -16.81
CA SER A 28 -11.38 16.96 -16.21
C SER A 28 -11.66 16.58 -14.75
N LEU A 29 -12.25 17.49 -13.97
CA LEU A 29 -12.63 17.22 -12.58
C LEU A 29 -13.54 15.99 -12.45
N ASN A 30 -14.56 15.87 -13.31
CA ASN A 30 -15.50 14.74 -13.27
C ASN A 30 -14.81 13.41 -13.57
N ALA A 31 -13.88 13.40 -14.54
CA ALA A 31 -13.11 12.20 -14.87
C ALA A 31 -12.19 11.79 -13.70
N LEU A 32 -11.60 12.77 -13.01
CA LEU A 32 -10.76 12.53 -11.84
C LEU A 32 -11.57 12.01 -10.64
N ILE A 33 -12.76 12.57 -10.36
CA ILE A 33 -13.66 12.04 -9.33
C ILE A 33 -14.02 10.59 -9.63
N ALA A 34 -14.40 10.29 -10.88
CA ALA A 34 -14.70 8.93 -11.31
C ALA A 34 -13.50 7.99 -11.15
N ALA A 35 -12.27 8.47 -11.40
CA ALA A 35 -11.04 7.72 -11.17
C ALA A 35 -10.76 7.49 -9.67
N CYS A 36 -11.02 8.45 -8.80
CA CYS A 36 -10.81 8.31 -7.35
C CYS A 36 -11.75 7.29 -6.72
N ASN A 37 -12.98 7.22 -7.22
CA ASN A 37 -14.08 6.42 -6.66
C ASN A 37 -14.31 5.08 -7.38
N GLN A 38 -13.32 4.59 -8.14
CA GLN A 38 -13.42 3.28 -8.81
C GLN A 38 -13.53 2.16 -7.76
N LYS A 39 -14.39 1.17 -8.03
CA LYS A 39 -14.57 -0.01 -7.16
C LYS A 39 -13.44 -1.03 -7.29
N SER A 40 -12.72 -1.01 -8.41
CA SER A 40 -11.56 -1.87 -8.66
C SER A 40 -10.29 -1.05 -8.59
N SER A 41 -9.18 -1.72 -8.27
CA SER A 41 -7.87 -1.08 -8.16
C SER A 41 -7.78 0.05 -7.13
N ARG A 42 -8.64 0.04 -6.11
CA ARG A 42 -8.64 0.97 -4.99
C ARG A 42 -8.75 0.19 -3.68
N GLU A 43 -7.80 0.41 -2.78
CA GLU A 43 -7.84 -0.14 -1.42
C GLU A 43 -7.42 0.98 -0.46
N PRO A 44 -8.35 1.53 0.35
CA PRO A 44 -9.80 1.25 0.40
C PRO A 44 -10.56 1.86 -0.78
N VAL A 45 -11.76 1.34 -1.08
CA VAL A 45 -12.71 2.05 -1.95
C VAL A 45 -13.17 3.32 -1.24
N MET A 46 -13.18 4.45 -1.96
CA MET A 46 -13.59 5.75 -1.43
C MET A 46 -14.77 6.31 -2.22
N GLU A 47 -15.50 7.23 -1.61
CA GLU A 47 -16.58 8.00 -2.24
C GLU A 47 -16.30 9.49 -2.04
N LEU A 48 -15.25 9.99 -2.69
CA LEU A 48 -14.86 11.40 -2.60
C LEU A 48 -15.87 12.28 -3.32
N SER A 49 -16.27 13.36 -2.66
CA SER A 49 -17.06 14.44 -3.22
C SER A 49 -16.24 15.34 -4.14
N GLU A 50 -16.93 16.16 -4.93
CA GLU A 50 -16.29 17.17 -5.79
C GLU A 50 -15.47 18.19 -4.99
N GLU A 51 -15.93 18.56 -3.79
CA GLU A 51 -15.25 19.51 -2.91
C GLU A 51 -13.94 18.95 -2.37
N GLU A 52 -13.95 17.69 -1.91
CA GLU A 52 -12.75 17.01 -1.39
C GLU A 52 -11.68 16.84 -2.48
N VAL A 53 -12.08 16.48 -3.70
CA VAL A 53 -11.16 16.37 -4.84
C VAL A 53 -10.59 17.74 -5.22
N ARG A 54 -11.41 18.80 -5.24
CA ARG A 54 -10.92 20.17 -5.48
C ARG A 54 -9.95 20.63 -4.40
N SER A 55 -10.25 20.35 -3.14
CA SER A 55 -9.36 20.73 -2.04
C SER A 55 -8.02 20.01 -2.12
N SER A 56 -8.05 18.71 -2.44
CA SER A 56 -6.84 17.92 -2.66
C SER A 56 -6.01 18.45 -3.84
N LEU A 57 -6.66 18.80 -4.95
CA LEU A 57 -5.98 19.38 -6.12
C LEU A 57 -5.29 20.71 -5.79
N ARG A 58 -5.94 21.59 -5.02
CA ARG A 58 -5.33 22.88 -4.62
C ARG A 58 -4.04 22.65 -3.83
N HIS A 59 -4.09 21.80 -2.80
CA HIS A 59 -2.89 21.52 -2.00
C HIS A 59 -1.80 20.83 -2.84
N LEU A 60 -2.18 19.87 -3.71
CA LEU A 60 -1.22 19.22 -4.62
C LEU A 60 -0.58 20.21 -5.63
N GLU A 61 -1.30 21.25 -6.05
CA GLU A 61 -0.79 22.31 -6.91
C GLU A 61 0.15 23.26 -6.14
N ASP A 62 -0.20 23.63 -4.91
CA ASP A 62 0.64 24.46 -4.02
C ASP A 62 2.03 23.84 -3.79
N ILE A 63 2.08 22.50 -3.69
CA ILE A 63 3.34 21.74 -3.51
C ILE A 63 3.99 21.33 -4.85
N GLY A 64 3.40 21.74 -5.98
CA GLY A 64 3.90 21.51 -7.33
C GLY A 64 3.72 20.09 -7.88
N TYR A 65 2.96 19.22 -7.20
CA TYR A 65 2.71 17.84 -7.63
C TYR A 65 1.67 17.72 -8.74
N THR A 66 0.81 18.73 -8.90
CA THR A 66 -0.15 18.84 -10.00
C THR A 66 -0.10 20.22 -10.66
N SER A 67 -0.66 20.33 -11.86
CA SER A 67 -0.87 21.61 -12.56
C SER A 67 -2.22 21.61 -13.28
N THR A 68 -2.75 22.82 -13.47
CA THR A 68 -3.95 23.06 -14.27
C THR A 68 -3.59 23.37 -15.73
N VAL A 69 -4.25 22.72 -16.68
CA VAL A 69 -4.10 22.92 -18.13
C VAL A 69 -5.29 23.71 -18.66
N HIS A 70 -5.00 24.88 -19.23
CA HIS A 70 -6.00 25.85 -19.71
C HIS A 70 -6.24 25.82 -21.23
N ASP A 71 -5.88 24.73 -21.91
CA ASP A 71 -5.96 24.58 -23.37
C ASP A 71 -7.39 24.26 -23.88
N SER A 72 -8.40 24.28 -23.00
CA SER A 72 -9.79 24.02 -23.40
C SER A 72 -10.78 24.81 -22.55
N ARG A 73 -12.04 24.91 -22.99
CA ARG A 73 -13.12 25.56 -22.20
C ARG A 73 -13.35 24.90 -20.84
N VAL A 74 -12.90 23.66 -20.68
CA VAL A 74 -13.00 22.88 -19.44
C VAL A 74 -11.60 22.82 -18.80
N LEU A 75 -11.51 23.15 -17.51
CA LEU A 75 -10.27 23.00 -16.75
C LEU A 75 -9.89 21.51 -16.69
N LYS A 76 -8.62 21.24 -17.00
CA LYS A 76 -8.03 19.91 -16.93
C LYS A 76 -6.86 19.91 -15.96
N PHE A 77 -6.56 18.76 -15.38
CA PHE A 77 -5.54 18.58 -14.36
C PHE A 77 -4.55 17.51 -14.78
N GLU A 78 -3.28 17.79 -14.55
CA GLU A 78 -2.16 16.88 -14.80
C GLU A 78 -1.30 16.74 -13.55
N HIS A 79 -0.58 15.61 -13.40
CA HIS A 79 0.43 15.42 -12.38
C HIS A 79 1.82 15.81 -12.91
N ARG A 80 2.66 16.31 -12.01
CA ARG A 80 4.07 16.64 -12.25
C ARG A 80 5.04 15.81 -11.40
N VAL A 81 4.51 14.86 -10.62
CA VAL A 81 5.28 14.07 -9.64
C VAL A 81 6.49 13.36 -10.23
N ARG A 82 6.41 12.90 -11.49
CA ARG A 82 7.53 12.24 -12.18
C ARG A 82 8.75 13.17 -12.27
N THR A 83 8.52 14.43 -12.63
CA THR A 83 9.58 15.44 -12.74
C THR A 83 10.01 15.93 -11.37
N VAL A 84 9.04 16.21 -10.48
CA VAL A 84 9.31 16.77 -9.15
C VAL A 84 10.11 15.79 -8.27
N LEU A 85 9.77 14.50 -8.32
CA LEU A 85 10.47 13.45 -7.58
C LEU A 85 11.56 12.75 -8.39
N ASN A 86 11.82 13.17 -9.64
CA ASN A 86 12.79 12.55 -10.55
C ASN A 86 12.62 11.02 -10.63
N LEU A 87 11.41 10.58 -11.00
CA LEU A 87 11.02 9.16 -11.04
C LEU A 87 11.21 8.56 -12.42
N ARG A 88 11.76 7.35 -12.43
CA ARG A 88 11.76 6.49 -13.61
C ARG A 88 10.37 5.88 -13.87
N ARG A 89 10.17 5.26 -15.03
CA ARG A 89 8.87 4.65 -15.42
C ARG A 89 8.45 3.49 -14.50
N ASP A 90 9.39 2.62 -14.17
CA ASP A 90 9.25 1.53 -13.19
C ASP A 90 8.86 2.05 -11.81
N GLU A 91 9.58 3.07 -11.30
CA GLU A 91 9.33 3.69 -10.00
C GLU A 91 7.97 4.40 -9.95
N THR A 92 7.56 5.05 -11.05
CA THR A 92 6.26 5.72 -11.17
C THR A 92 5.12 4.69 -11.08
N ALA A 93 5.25 3.54 -11.74
CA ALA A 93 4.25 2.48 -11.68
C ALA A 93 4.13 1.90 -10.25
N VAL A 94 5.25 1.61 -9.59
CA VAL A 94 5.27 1.14 -8.20
C VAL A 94 4.63 2.16 -7.26
N LEU A 95 5.03 3.44 -7.35
CA LEU A 95 4.48 4.50 -6.51
C LEU A 95 2.97 4.62 -6.69
N CYS A 96 2.48 4.61 -7.94
CA CYS A 96 1.05 4.69 -8.22
C CYS A 96 0.27 3.54 -7.57
N LEU A 97 0.78 2.31 -7.66
CA LEU A 97 0.12 1.16 -7.04
C LEU A 97 0.07 1.29 -5.53
N LEU A 98 1.16 1.73 -4.90
CA LEU A 98 1.21 1.92 -3.45
C LEU A 98 0.26 3.04 -2.99
N LEU A 99 0.13 4.13 -3.75
CA LEU A 99 -0.83 5.21 -3.47
C LEU A 99 -2.29 4.75 -3.57
N LEU A 100 -2.60 3.88 -4.55
CA LEU A 100 -3.97 3.47 -4.83
C LEU A 100 -4.44 2.26 -4.01
N ARG A 101 -3.50 1.40 -3.60
CA ARG A 101 -3.80 0.11 -2.96
C ARG A 101 -3.06 -0.15 -1.65
N GLY A 102 -2.32 0.83 -1.14
CA GLY A 102 -1.57 0.70 0.11
C GLY A 102 -0.44 -0.32 0.05
N PRO A 103 -0.03 -0.87 1.22
CA PRO A 103 1.15 -1.73 1.33
C PRO A 103 1.01 -3.07 0.61
N GLN A 104 1.98 -3.39 -0.28
CA GLN A 104 1.93 -4.55 -1.17
C GLN A 104 3.26 -5.32 -1.17
N THR A 105 3.21 -6.63 -1.48
CA THR A 105 4.43 -7.43 -1.67
C THR A 105 5.02 -7.19 -3.07
N PRO A 106 6.32 -7.50 -3.29
CA PRO A 106 6.91 -7.42 -4.63
C PRO A 106 6.17 -8.28 -5.68
N GLY A 107 5.62 -9.43 -5.28
CA GLY A 107 4.82 -10.29 -6.16
C GLY A 107 3.52 -9.62 -6.60
N GLU A 108 2.79 -9.01 -5.66
CA GLU A 108 1.57 -8.26 -5.96
C GLU A 108 1.86 -7.07 -6.88
N LEU A 109 2.93 -6.33 -6.60
CA LEU A 109 3.36 -5.19 -7.42
C LEU A 109 3.68 -5.61 -8.85
N ARG A 110 4.41 -6.72 -9.05
CA ARG A 110 4.71 -7.24 -10.40
C ARG A 110 3.43 -7.52 -11.20
N THR A 111 2.49 -8.25 -10.61
CA THR A 111 1.24 -8.63 -11.31
C THR A 111 0.34 -7.44 -11.58
N ARG A 112 0.25 -6.48 -10.64
CA ARG A 112 -0.65 -5.33 -10.74
C ARG A 112 -0.08 -4.22 -11.62
N ALA A 113 1.24 -4.14 -11.76
CA ALA A 113 1.92 -3.13 -12.57
C ALA A 113 1.86 -3.40 -14.08
N ASP A 114 1.46 -4.59 -14.53
CA ASP A 114 1.65 -5.05 -15.92
C ASP A 114 1.10 -4.08 -16.99
N ARG A 115 -0.03 -3.41 -16.71
CA ARG A 115 -0.62 -2.41 -17.61
C ARG A 115 0.11 -1.06 -17.61
N MET A 116 0.88 -0.79 -16.56
CA MET A 116 1.60 0.47 -16.35
C MET A 116 3.09 0.39 -16.72
N TYR A 117 3.72 -0.73 -16.34
CA TYR A 117 5.12 -1.04 -16.60
C TYR A 117 5.33 -2.55 -16.46
N THR A 118 5.82 -3.19 -17.52
CA THR A 118 6.13 -4.62 -17.51
C THR A 118 7.49 -4.86 -16.87
N PHE A 119 7.52 -5.59 -15.76
CA PHE A 119 8.75 -6.06 -15.12
C PHE A 119 9.12 -7.45 -15.62
N ASP A 120 10.38 -7.63 -16.05
CA ASP A 120 10.88 -8.91 -16.55
C ASP A 120 10.70 -10.03 -15.51
N ASP A 121 11.12 -9.78 -14.27
CA ASP A 121 11.05 -10.73 -13.17
C ASP A 121 10.81 -10.05 -11.81
N LEU A 122 10.77 -10.87 -10.76
CA LEU A 122 10.61 -10.39 -9.39
C LEU A 122 11.84 -9.60 -8.90
N ALA A 123 13.04 -9.93 -9.41
CA ALA A 123 14.27 -9.26 -9.03
C ALA A 123 14.31 -7.81 -9.54
N ALA A 124 13.74 -7.54 -10.72
CA ALA A 124 13.57 -6.19 -11.26
C ALA A 124 12.66 -5.32 -10.37
N VAL A 125 11.58 -5.89 -9.83
CA VAL A 125 10.70 -5.19 -8.86
C VAL A 125 11.44 -4.91 -7.57
N GLN A 126 12.16 -5.90 -7.03
CA GLN A 126 12.97 -5.72 -5.82
C GLN A 126 14.04 -4.65 -6.01
N SER A 127 14.77 -4.67 -7.13
CA SER A 127 15.77 -3.65 -7.46
C SER A 127 15.15 -2.24 -7.53
N THR A 128 13.93 -2.13 -8.08
CA THR A 128 13.20 -0.86 -8.13
C THR A 128 12.83 -0.37 -6.74
N LEU A 129 12.32 -1.25 -5.88
CA LEU A 129 11.99 -0.93 -4.49
C LEU A 129 13.24 -0.55 -3.68
N THR A 130 14.34 -1.27 -3.84
CA THR A 130 15.64 -0.95 -3.21
C THR A 130 16.10 0.45 -3.63
N ARG A 131 16.08 0.77 -4.94
CA ARG A 131 16.42 2.12 -5.42
C ARG A 131 15.54 3.19 -4.82
N MET A 132 14.23 2.96 -4.69
CA MET A 132 13.30 3.93 -4.09
C MET A 132 13.49 4.09 -2.57
N LEU A 133 13.94 3.05 -1.89
CA LEU A 133 14.22 3.01 -0.45
C LEU A 133 15.56 3.69 -0.11
N GLU A 134 16.59 3.50 -0.93
CA GLU A 134 17.96 3.99 -0.72
C GLU A 134 18.19 5.44 -1.20
N ARG A 135 17.15 6.13 -1.66
CA ARG A 135 17.24 7.54 -2.05
C ARG A 135 17.60 8.40 -0.84
N GLU A 136 18.24 9.55 -1.09
CA GLU A 136 18.48 10.57 -0.05
C GLU A 136 17.19 10.94 0.69
N THR A 137 16.10 11.08 -0.05
CA THR A 137 14.72 11.13 0.47
C THR A 137 13.99 9.86 0.07
N PRO A 138 13.89 8.85 0.97
CA PRO A 138 13.21 7.60 0.69
C PRO A 138 11.74 7.82 0.30
N LEU A 139 11.29 7.09 -0.72
CA LEU A 139 9.90 7.15 -1.18
C LEU A 139 9.07 5.96 -0.73
N VAL A 140 9.74 4.88 -0.34
CA VAL A 140 9.13 3.65 0.16
C VAL A 140 9.85 3.15 1.39
N VAL A 141 9.16 2.33 2.16
CA VAL A 141 9.70 1.63 3.33
C VAL A 141 9.30 0.16 3.29
N LEU A 142 10.21 -0.70 3.76
CA LEU A 142 9.93 -2.11 4.00
C LEU A 142 9.27 -2.26 5.37
N LEU A 143 8.04 -2.78 5.40
CA LEU A 143 7.32 -3.02 6.64
C LEU A 143 7.79 -4.32 7.32
N PRO A 144 7.75 -4.39 8.66
CA PRO A 144 7.92 -5.65 9.38
C PRO A 144 6.95 -6.71 8.87
N ARG A 145 7.42 -7.96 8.82
CA ARG A 145 6.58 -9.08 8.39
C ARG A 145 5.45 -9.29 9.40
N GLN A 146 4.22 -9.36 8.90
CA GLN A 146 3.08 -9.79 9.71
C GLN A 146 3.25 -11.26 10.12
N ALA A 147 2.75 -11.63 11.29
CA ALA A 147 2.81 -13.01 11.76
C ALA A 147 2.14 -13.95 10.74
N GLY A 148 2.85 -14.99 10.29
CA GLY A 148 2.36 -15.95 9.29
C GLY A 148 2.52 -15.51 7.82
N ALA A 149 2.94 -14.26 7.54
CA ALA A 149 3.18 -13.82 6.17
C ALA A 149 4.54 -14.30 5.64
N ARG A 150 4.55 -14.89 4.43
CA ARG A 150 5.77 -15.40 3.79
C ARG A 150 6.66 -14.31 3.18
N GLU A 151 6.06 -13.18 2.81
CA GLU A 151 6.73 -12.04 2.17
C GLU A 151 6.48 -10.75 2.95
N ALA A 152 7.48 -9.86 2.96
CA ALA A 152 7.35 -8.53 3.51
C ALA A 152 6.64 -7.59 2.52
N ARG A 153 5.99 -6.55 3.04
CA ARG A 153 5.26 -5.56 2.25
C ARG A 153 6.01 -4.24 2.23
N TYR A 154 5.88 -3.53 1.11
CA TYR A 154 6.39 -2.17 0.96
C TYR A 154 5.24 -1.19 1.01
N ALA A 155 5.48 -0.02 1.61
CA ALA A 155 4.54 1.09 1.65
C ALA A 155 5.22 2.37 1.13
N HIS A 156 4.45 3.32 0.60
CA HIS A 156 5.00 4.63 0.24
C HIS A 156 5.13 5.53 1.48
N LEU A 157 5.97 6.55 1.39
CA LEU A 157 6.23 7.52 2.46
C LEU A 157 5.62 8.91 2.20
N LEU A 158 4.93 9.10 1.06
CA LEU A 158 4.32 10.40 0.75
C LEU A 158 3.23 10.85 1.74
N CYS A 159 2.61 9.93 2.49
CA CYS A 159 1.66 10.24 3.57
C CYS A 159 2.30 10.16 4.97
N GLY A 160 3.63 10.22 5.05
CA GLY A 160 4.37 9.95 6.28
C GLY A 160 4.63 8.46 6.48
N MET A 161 5.17 8.11 7.66
CA MET A 161 5.41 6.72 8.02
C MET A 161 4.07 6.02 8.25
N PRO A 162 3.75 4.92 7.53
CA PRO A 162 2.51 4.20 7.76
C PRO A 162 2.49 3.66 9.19
N GLU A 163 1.37 3.84 9.86
CA GLU A 163 1.10 3.16 11.12
C GLU A 163 1.07 1.64 10.84
N THR A 164 2.15 0.95 11.18
CA THR A 164 2.15 -0.51 11.21
C THR A 164 1.20 -0.91 12.33
N SER A 165 -0.09 -1.09 12.00
CA SER A 165 -1.06 -1.59 12.95
C SER A 165 -0.50 -2.89 13.54
N GLU A 166 -0.14 -2.82 14.81
CA GLU A 166 0.22 -3.95 15.64
C GLU A 166 -1.02 -4.83 15.80
N VAL A 167 -1.34 -5.60 14.75
CA VAL A 167 -1.91 -6.93 14.94
C VAL A 167 -0.76 -7.93 14.83
N ALA A 168 0.38 -7.59 15.45
CA ALA A 168 1.13 -8.59 16.16
C ALA A 168 0.25 -8.97 17.37
N ALA A 169 -0.72 -9.86 17.16
CA ALA A 169 -1.04 -10.76 18.26
C ALA A 169 0.31 -11.36 18.63
N PRO A 170 0.80 -11.19 19.87
CA PRO A 170 2.00 -11.90 20.26
C PRO A 170 1.63 -13.36 20.07
N VAL A 171 2.23 -13.99 19.06
CA VAL A 171 2.49 -15.41 19.15
C VAL A 171 3.35 -15.46 20.39
N LYS A 172 2.72 -15.72 21.55
CA LYS A 172 3.42 -16.03 22.78
C LYS A 172 4.32 -17.17 22.34
N ALA A 173 5.60 -16.86 22.10
CA ALA A 173 6.65 -17.82 22.31
C ALA A 173 6.30 -18.40 23.67
N SER A 174 5.87 -19.66 23.68
CA SER A 174 5.57 -20.37 24.91
C SER A 174 6.79 -20.17 25.78
N SER A 175 6.66 -19.32 26.81
CA SER A 175 7.67 -19.23 27.84
C SER A 175 7.88 -20.65 28.34
N PRO A 176 9.12 -21.09 28.60
CA PRO A 176 9.40 -22.45 29.08
C PRO A 176 8.50 -22.84 30.26
N SER A 177 8.11 -21.86 31.10
CA SER A 177 7.15 -22.02 32.19
C SER A 177 5.77 -22.57 31.79
N ARG A 178 5.25 -22.21 30.60
CA ARG A 178 3.93 -22.66 30.15
C ARG A 178 4.00 -24.07 29.57
N LEU A 179 5.14 -24.47 29.02
CA LEU A 179 5.38 -25.84 28.59
C LEU A 179 5.46 -26.76 29.82
N GLU A 180 6.21 -26.36 30.84
CA GLU A 180 6.34 -27.07 32.12
C GLU A 180 4.98 -27.18 32.86
N GLU A 181 4.17 -26.11 32.89
CA GLU A 181 2.81 -26.16 33.44
C GLU A 181 1.87 -27.10 32.68
N LEU A 182 1.99 -27.14 31.35
CA LEU A 182 1.19 -28.03 30.51
C LEU A 182 1.63 -29.49 30.69
N GLU A 183 2.93 -29.76 30.77
CA GLU A 183 3.47 -31.10 31.05
C GLU A 183 3.03 -31.59 32.44
N ALA A 184 3.11 -30.75 33.47
CA ALA A 184 2.62 -31.08 34.81
C ALA A 184 1.11 -31.37 34.81
N ARG A 185 0.33 -30.61 34.02
CA ARG A 185 -1.12 -30.80 33.90
C ARG A 185 -1.48 -32.06 33.11
N ILE A 186 -0.70 -32.42 32.10
CA ILE A 186 -0.86 -33.68 31.35
C ILE A 186 -0.56 -34.86 32.27
N ALA A 187 0.56 -34.85 32.99
CA ALA A 187 0.90 -35.91 33.94
C ALA A 187 -0.17 -36.10 35.03
N ALA A 188 -0.73 -35.00 35.56
CA ALA A 188 -1.82 -35.05 36.54
C ALA A 188 -3.14 -35.60 35.95
N LEU A 189 -3.43 -35.32 34.67
CA LEU A 189 -4.60 -35.86 33.99
C LEU A 189 -4.43 -37.34 33.66
N GLU A 190 -3.25 -37.76 33.21
CA GLU A 190 -2.93 -39.17 32.95
C GLU A 190 -3.07 -40.02 34.21
N ALA A 191 -2.55 -39.56 35.35
CA ALA A 191 -2.70 -40.23 36.64
C ALA A 191 -4.18 -40.38 37.06
N ARG A 192 -5.01 -39.36 36.80
CA ARG A 192 -6.46 -39.42 37.09
C ARG A 192 -7.19 -40.37 36.15
N VAL A 193 -6.76 -40.48 34.89
CA VAL A 193 -7.32 -41.45 33.94
C VAL A 193 -6.99 -42.87 34.40
N THR A 194 -5.75 -43.16 34.79
CA THR A 194 -5.36 -44.49 35.30
C THR A 194 -6.11 -44.86 36.60
N GLU A 195 -6.32 -43.90 37.50
CA GLU A 195 -7.11 -44.11 38.72
C GLU A 195 -8.60 -44.40 38.42
N LEU A 196 -9.16 -43.77 37.40
CA LEU A 196 -10.54 -44.02 36.98
C LEU A 196 -10.69 -45.37 36.26
N GLU A 197 -9.72 -45.75 35.43
CA GLU A 197 -9.70 -47.05 34.73
C GLU A 197 -9.56 -48.22 35.72
N THR A 198 -8.72 -48.08 36.75
CA THR A 198 -8.56 -49.09 37.81
C THR A 198 -9.76 -49.21 38.75
N LYS A 199 -10.63 -48.19 38.84
CA LYS A 199 -11.89 -48.22 39.60
C LYS A 199 -13.07 -48.78 38.81
N GLN A 200 -12.93 -48.96 37.49
CA GLN A 200 -13.98 -49.47 36.60
C GLN A 200 -13.71 -50.89 36.07
N GLY A 201 -12.63 -51.54 36.51
CA GLY A 201 -12.37 -52.98 36.33
C GLY A 201 -12.57 -53.74 37.64
#